data_AF-A0A8K0TY43-F1
#
_entry.id   AF-A0A8K0TY43-F1
#
_cell.length_a   1.000
_cell.length_b   1.000
_cell.length_c   1.000
_cell.angle_alpha   90.00
_cell.angle_beta   90.00
_cell.angle_gamma   90.00
#
_symmetry.space_group_name_H-M   'P 1'
#
loop_
_entity.id
_entity.type
_entity.pdbx_description
1 polymer ?
#
loop_
_entity_poly.entity_id
_entity_poly.type
_entity_poly.pdbx_seq_one_letter_code
_entity_poly.pdbx_strand_id
1 'polypeptide(L)'
;MPSLHLASARWPILQDAYWVRRMSAASSAARPARGGQNLSDRYRRLENSVRGTNARAKQISAFSGDTFHAKVDSSQSATVSSSKPSKPDKTIAGFVIPPEPRPPADDECCMSGCAVCVYDLYEESLAAYKESITALRSSLSVLSIPESDWPQNIQARNTLGTPTAPKRNDVVLSAFEEMERALKEKREKRAAVEADS
;
A
#
# COMPACT_ATOMS: atom_id res chain seq x y z
N MET A 1 27.86 54.81 16.32
CA MET A 1 27.80 53.35 16.06
C MET A 1 27.87 52.62 17.39
N PRO A 2 27.22 51.46 17.58
CA PRO A 2 25.90 50.96 17.15
C PRO A 2 24.98 50.94 18.42
N SER A 3 23.74 50.46 18.51
CA SER A 3 23.13 49.24 18.02
C SER A 3 21.61 49.31 18.13
N LEU A 4 21.01 48.54 17.24
CA LEU A 4 19.60 48.40 16.93
C LEU A 4 18.83 47.52 17.94
N HIS A 5 17.51 47.72 17.90
CA HIS A 5 16.41 46.78 18.16
C HIS A 5 16.23 46.18 19.57
N LEU A 6 15.04 46.38 20.14
CA LEU A 6 13.93 45.42 20.05
C LEU A 6 12.69 46.02 20.73
N ALA A 7 11.71 46.45 19.95
CA ALA A 7 10.38 46.78 20.46
C ALA A 7 9.64 45.46 20.72
N SER A 8 9.45 45.15 22.00
CA SER A 8 8.62 44.04 22.47
C SER A 8 7.15 44.36 22.20
N ALA A 9 6.52 43.58 21.32
CA ALA A 9 5.06 43.46 21.23
C ALA A 9 4.68 42.17 21.99
N ARG A 10 4.12 42.30 23.19
CA ARG A 10 2.68 42.48 23.44
C ARG A 10 1.89 41.23 23.11
N TRP A 11 1.51 40.51 24.15
CA TRP A 11 0.25 39.77 24.19
C TRP A 11 -0.41 40.03 25.54
N PRO A 12 -1.47 40.87 25.62
CA PRO A 12 -2.25 40.95 26.82
C PRO A 12 -3.20 39.75 26.88
N ILE A 13 -3.20 39.18 28.07
CA ILE A 13 -4.16 38.23 28.62
C ILE A 13 -5.54 38.91 28.67
N LEU A 14 -6.55 38.29 28.06
CA LEU A 14 -7.98 38.45 28.37
C LEU A 14 -8.59 37.05 28.18
N GLN A 15 -8.78 36.25 29.23
CA GLN A 15 -9.91 36.26 30.17
C GLN A 15 -11.29 36.42 29.52
N ASP A 16 -11.95 35.26 29.41
CA ASP A 16 -13.33 34.96 29.79
C ASP A 16 -14.42 35.99 29.50
N ALA A 17 -15.22 35.67 28.47
CA ALA A 17 -16.63 36.04 28.45
C ALA A 17 -17.47 34.82 28.08
N TYR A 18 -18.07 34.28 29.13
CA TYR A 18 -19.01 33.18 29.16
C TYR A 18 -20.19 33.38 28.20
N TRP A 19 -20.52 32.28 27.51
CA TRP A 19 -21.87 31.81 27.21
C TRP A 19 -23.01 32.84 27.18
N VAL A 20 -23.44 33.23 25.97
CA VAL A 20 -24.86 33.42 25.70
C VAL A 20 -25.29 32.53 24.53
N ARG A 21 -25.92 31.44 24.94
CA ARG A 21 -26.67 30.47 24.17
C ARG A 21 -27.72 31.17 23.30
N ARG A 22 -27.56 31.10 21.98
CA ARG A 22 -28.67 31.36 21.04
C ARG A 22 -29.16 30.02 20.49
N MET A 23 -30.20 29.48 21.14
CA MET A 23 -30.97 28.36 20.61
C MET A 23 -31.65 28.82 19.32
N SER A 24 -31.18 28.36 18.17
CA SER A 24 -32.05 28.30 16.98
C SER A 24 -32.77 26.97 17.01
N ALA A 25 -34.09 27.04 17.14
CA ALA A 25 -35.00 25.91 17.05
C ALA A 25 -34.79 25.20 15.71
N ALA A 26 -34.15 24.03 15.74
CA ALA A 26 -34.19 23.10 14.64
C ALA A 26 -35.59 22.47 14.63
N SER A 27 -36.43 22.93 13.70
CA SER A 27 -37.69 22.27 13.37
C SER A 27 -37.41 20.79 13.13
N SER A 28 -38.06 19.93 13.91
CA SER A 28 -37.97 18.47 13.80
C SER A 28 -38.38 18.03 12.39
N ALA A 29 -37.40 17.73 11.54
CA ALA A 29 -37.65 17.12 10.24
C ALA A 29 -38.22 15.71 10.46
N ALA A 30 -39.48 15.53 10.10
CA ALA A 30 -40.12 14.22 10.05
C ALA A 30 -39.29 13.27 9.17
N ARG A 31 -39.03 12.06 9.67
CA ARG A 31 -38.36 11.01 8.90
C ARG A 31 -39.24 10.66 7.69
N PRO A 32 -38.73 10.73 6.45
CA PRO A 32 -39.55 10.40 5.29
C PRO A 32 -40.01 8.94 5.36
N ALA A 33 -41.29 8.74 5.07
CA ALA A 33 -41.93 7.43 4.99
C ALA A 33 -41.20 6.53 3.98
N ARG A 34 -41.25 5.21 4.23
CA ARG A 34 -40.75 4.15 3.33
C ARG A 34 -41.48 4.23 1.98
N GLY A 35 -41.00 5.09 1.09
CA GLY A 35 -41.38 5.15 -0.32
C GLY A 35 -40.11 5.09 -1.16
N GLY A 36 -40.12 4.31 -2.24
CA GLY A 36 -39.01 4.22 -3.16
C GLY A 36 -38.64 5.61 -3.69
N GLN A 37 -37.35 5.97 -3.62
CA GLN A 37 -36.90 7.24 -4.18
C GLN A 37 -37.12 7.25 -5.69
N ASN A 38 -37.62 8.36 -6.22
CA ASN A 38 -37.77 8.53 -7.66
C ASN A 38 -36.39 8.44 -8.34
N LEU A 39 -36.20 7.43 -9.19
CA LEU A 39 -34.91 7.14 -9.82
C LEU A 39 -34.46 8.28 -10.75
N SER A 40 -35.40 8.97 -11.40
CA SER A 40 -35.11 10.09 -12.29
C SER A 40 -34.54 11.30 -11.51
N ASP A 41 -35.09 11.60 -10.33
CA ASP A 41 -34.58 12.67 -9.47
C ASP A 41 -33.22 12.33 -8.85
N ARG A 42 -33.01 11.05 -8.53
CA ARG A 42 -31.70 10.55 -8.07
C ARG A 42 -30.65 10.66 -9.18
N TYR A 43 -31.00 10.26 -10.39
CA TYR A 43 -30.13 10.33 -11.56
C TYR A 43 -29.75 11.78 -11.89
N ARG A 44 -30.72 12.71 -11.91
CA ARG A 44 -30.46 14.15 -12.15
C ARG A 44 -29.53 14.76 -11.09
N ARG A 45 -29.71 14.39 -9.82
CA ARG A 45 -28.79 14.80 -8.74
C ARG A 45 -27.38 14.26 -8.95
N LEU A 46 -27.27 13.00 -9.38
CA LEU A 46 -25.98 12.37 -9.65
C LEU A 46 -25.27 13.04 -10.83
N GLU A 47 -25.98 13.29 -11.94
CA GLU A 47 -25.42 13.99 -13.09
C GLU A 47 -24.94 15.40 -12.74
N ASN A 48 -25.71 16.16 -11.96
CA ASN A 48 -25.31 17.49 -11.51
C ASN A 48 -24.06 17.43 -10.61
N SER A 49 -23.96 16.41 -9.74
CA SER A 49 -22.78 16.18 -8.91
C SER A 49 -21.56 15.82 -9.77
N VAL A 50 -21.70 14.93 -10.74
CA VAL A 50 -20.60 14.49 -11.63
C VAL A 50 -20.12 15.63 -12.53
N ARG A 51 -21.05 16.45 -13.05
CA ARG A 51 -20.69 17.66 -13.81
C ARG A 51 -19.94 18.67 -12.93
N GLY A 52 -20.35 18.82 -11.67
CA GLY A 52 -19.64 19.65 -10.69
C GLY A 52 -18.24 19.15 -10.36
N THR A 53 -18.07 17.84 -10.14
CA THR A 53 -16.75 17.24 -9.90
C THR A 53 -15.84 17.35 -11.12
N ASN A 54 -16.37 17.11 -12.32
CA ASN A 54 -15.61 17.23 -13.56
C ASN A 54 -15.20 18.68 -13.86
N ALA A 55 -16.08 19.65 -13.57
CA ALA A 55 -15.74 21.07 -13.67
C ALA A 55 -14.62 21.46 -12.69
N ARG A 56 -14.69 20.97 -11.45
CA ARG A 56 -13.65 21.19 -10.43
C ARG A 56 -12.34 20.50 -10.79
N ALA A 57 -12.38 19.28 -11.34
CA ALA A 57 -11.21 18.59 -11.86
C ALA A 57 -10.55 19.36 -13.02
N LYS A 58 -11.37 19.92 -13.92
CA LYS A 58 -10.88 20.78 -15.02
C LYS A 58 -10.24 22.09 -14.50
N GLN A 59 -10.79 22.67 -13.44
CA GLN A 59 -10.18 23.81 -12.76
C GLN A 59 -8.84 23.43 -12.12
N ILE A 60 -8.76 22.30 -11.43
CA ILE A 60 -7.50 21.78 -10.85
C ILE A 60 -6.45 21.57 -11.95
N SER A 61 -6.82 20.95 -13.08
CA SER A 61 -5.89 20.75 -14.19
C SER A 61 -5.46 22.06 -14.86
N ALA A 62 -6.34 23.06 -14.93
CA ALA A 62 -5.99 24.38 -15.46
C ALA A 62 -5.03 25.14 -14.53
N PHE A 63 -5.20 25.04 -13.21
CA PHE A 63 -4.30 25.64 -12.23
C PHE A 63 -2.96 24.89 -12.09
N SER A 64 -2.89 23.60 -12.46
CA SER A 64 -1.66 22.80 -12.37
C SER A 64 -0.67 23.06 -13.51
N GLY A 65 -1.06 23.86 -14.52
CA GLY A 65 -0.23 24.21 -15.68
C GLY A 65 0.67 25.43 -15.49
N ASP A 66 0.56 26.16 -14.37
CA ASP A 66 1.33 27.38 -14.13
C ASP A 66 2.11 27.24 -12.80
N THR A 67 3.39 26.91 -12.91
CA THR A 67 4.29 26.90 -11.75
C THR A 67 4.74 28.33 -11.51
N PHE A 68 4.21 29.00 -10.46
CA PHE A 68 4.99 29.59 -9.35
C PHE A 68 4.12 30.37 -8.33
N HIS A 69 4.40 30.08 -7.04
CA HIS A 69 4.04 30.76 -5.78
C HIS A 69 2.66 31.46 -5.63
N ALA A 70 1.70 30.74 -5.03
CA ALA A 70 0.64 31.37 -4.25
C ALA A 70 0.27 30.54 -3.01
N LYS A 71 0.25 31.25 -1.88
CA LYS A 71 -0.04 30.84 -0.50
C LYS A 71 -1.26 29.91 -0.39
N VAL A 72 -1.03 28.72 0.14
CA VAL A 72 -2.06 27.69 0.35
C VAL A 72 -2.80 27.98 1.66
N ASP A 73 -4.02 28.50 1.57
CA ASP A 73 -5.01 28.39 2.65
C ASP A 73 -5.85 27.14 2.34
N SER A 74 -5.33 25.99 2.77
CA SER A 74 -6.00 24.70 2.66
C SER A 74 -7.01 24.54 3.78
N SER A 75 -8.29 24.63 3.44
CA SER A 75 -9.35 24.07 4.28
C SER A 75 -10.53 23.63 3.42
N GLN A 76 -10.55 22.33 3.13
CA GLN A 76 -11.71 21.42 3.07
C GLN A 76 -11.46 20.31 2.04
N SER A 77 -10.73 19.27 2.47
CA SER A 77 -10.84 17.93 1.88
C SER A 77 -11.50 17.03 2.92
N ALA A 78 -12.62 16.44 2.53
CA ALA A 78 -13.42 15.57 3.39
C ALA A 78 -12.63 14.30 3.72
N THR A 79 -12.24 14.17 4.99
CA THR A 79 -11.64 12.96 5.55
C THR A 79 -12.74 11.92 5.80
N VAL A 80 -12.82 10.91 4.94
CA VAL A 80 -13.52 9.66 5.24
C VAL A 80 -12.61 8.87 6.18
N SER A 81 -12.86 9.01 7.49
CA SER A 81 -12.15 8.25 8.52
C SER A 81 -12.81 6.89 8.72
N SER A 82 -12.11 5.82 8.36
CA SER A 82 -12.35 4.46 8.86
C SER A 82 -11.12 3.59 8.66
N SER A 83 -10.20 3.61 9.62
CA SER A 83 -9.70 2.42 10.34
C SER A 83 -8.43 2.72 11.14
N LYS A 84 -8.53 2.45 12.45
CA LYS A 84 -7.54 2.07 13.47
C LYS A 84 -6.03 2.40 13.25
N PRO A 85 -5.35 3.04 14.22
CA PRO A 85 -3.91 3.28 14.14
C PRO A 85 -3.15 2.00 14.51
N SER A 86 -2.41 1.42 13.57
CA SER A 86 -1.42 0.37 13.88
C SER A 86 -0.07 0.68 13.26
N LYS A 87 0.87 1.02 14.16
CA LYS A 87 2.33 1.11 14.01
C LYS A 87 2.88 2.22 13.07
N PRO A 88 3.84 3.03 13.54
CA PRO A 88 4.35 4.16 12.78
C PRO A 88 5.24 3.72 11.61
N ASP A 89 4.98 4.35 10.47
CA ASP A 89 5.92 4.94 9.52
C ASP A 89 6.97 4.03 8.88
N LYS A 90 6.52 3.32 7.84
CA LYS A 90 7.37 2.87 6.74
C LYS A 90 7.33 3.90 5.60
N THR A 91 7.74 5.13 5.87
CA THR A 91 7.86 6.18 4.85
C THR A 91 9.34 6.50 4.60
N ILE A 92 9.74 6.65 3.33
CA ILE A 92 11.10 7.08 2.94
C ILE A 92 10.95 8.29 2.04
N ALA A 93 11.55 9.41 2.39
CA ALA A 93 11.56 10.62 1.55
C ALA A 93 10.16 11.01 1.03
N GLY A 94 9.10 10.80 1.84
CA GLY A 94 7.71 11.09 1.47
C GLY A 94 6.99 9.97 0.72
N PHE A 95 7.66 8.89 0.33
CA PHE A 95 7.05 7.71 -0.27
C PHE A 95 6.59 6.72 0.79
N VAL A 96 5.35 6.24 0.66
CA VAL A 96 4.80 5.19 1.52
C VAL A 96 5.23 3.83 0.99
N ILE A 97 5.85 3.02 1.84
CA ILE A 97 6.20 1.65 1.51
C ILE A 97 4.95 0.78 1.70
N PRO A 98 4.49 0.07 0.66
CA PRO A 98 3.40 -0.89 0.78
C PRO A 98 3.70 -1.96 1.83
N PRO A 99 2.72 -2.38 2.65
CA PRO A 99 2.91 -3.49 3.55
C PRO A 99 3.00 -4.81 2.76
N GLU A 100 3.84 -5.72 3.23
CA GLU A 100 3.91 -7.07 2.68
C GLU A 100 2.62 -7.83 3.00
N PRO A 101 2.00 -8.51 2.02
CA PRO A 101 0.79 -9.30 2.25
C PRO A 101 1.12 -10.46 3.19
N ARG A 102 0.19 -10.76 4.10
CA ARG A 102 0.35 -11.89 5.02
C ARG A 102 -0.14 -13.16 4.34
N PRO A 103 0.57 -14.29 4.52
CA PRO A 103 0.08 -15.56 4.04
C PRO A 103 -1.26 -15.89 4.72
N PRO A 104 -2.19 -16.54 3.99
CA PRO A 104 -3.44 -16.98 4.56
C PRO A 104 -3.22 -18.08 5.59
N ALA A 105 -4.14 -18.19 6.55
CA ALA A 105 -4.11 -19.27 7.52
C ALA A 105 -4.62 -20.57 6.89
N ASP A 106 -4.19 -21.72 7.42
CA ASP A 106 -4.62 -23.03 6.90
C ASP A 106 -6.15 -23.22 7.00
N ASP A 107 -6.78 -22.66 8.04
CA ASP A 107 -8.23 -22.69 8.25
C ASP A 107 -9.02 -21.84 7.23
N GLU A 108 -8.36 -20.94 6.50
CA GLU A 108 -9.00 -20.14 5.44
C GLU A 108 -9.09 -20.93 4.12
N CYS A 109 -8.30 -22.01 3.98
CA CYS A 109 -8.39 -22.93 2.86
C CYS A 109 -9.54 -23.91 3.09
N CYS A 110 -10.60 -23.78 2.29
CA CYS A 110 -11.77 -24.66 2.39
C CYS A 110 -11.49 -26.13 1.99
N MET A 111 -10.35 -26.40 1.34
CA MET A 111 -9.91 -27.72 0.83
C MET A 111 -10.91 -28.48 -0.08
N SER A 112 -12.06 -27.89 -0.40
CA SER A 112 -13.13 -28.52 -1.20
C SER A 112 -13.20 -28.01 -2.64
N GLY A 113 -12.20 -27.25 -3.09
CA GLY A 113 -12.17 -26.68 -4.44
C GLY A 113 -13.11 -25.48 -4.64
N CYS A 114 -12.89 -24.38 -3.93
CA CYS A 114 -13.60 -23.12 -4.17
C CYS A 114 -13.30 -22.55 -5.56
N ALA A 115 -14.22 -21.74 -6.10
CA ALA A 115 -14.05 -21.08 -7.40
C ALA A 115 -12.86 -20.09 -7.43
N VAL A 116 -12.46 -19.55 -6.27
CA VAL A 116 -11.27 -18.71 -6.08
C VAL A 116 -10.49 -19.27 -4.90
N CYS A 117 -9.22 -19.63 -5.11
CA CYS A 117 -8.36 -20.11 -4.06
C CYS A 117 -7.77 -18.93 -3.28
N VAL A 118 -7.74 -19.04 -1.95
CA VAL A 118 -7.14 -18.01 -1.09
C VAL A 118 -5.62 -17.89 -1.35
N TYR A 119 -4.95 -19.00 -1.67
CA TYR A 119 -3.54 -18.97 -2.04
C TYR A 119 -3.30 -18.24 -3.37
N ASP A 120 -4.18 -18.38 -4.35
CA ASP A 120 -4.06 -17.63 -5.62
C ASP A 120 -4.20 -16.12 -5.38
N LEU A 121 -5.18 -15.70 -4.57
CA LEU A 121 -5.32 -14.29 -4.17
C LEU A 121 -4.08 -13.77 -3.42
N TYR A 122 -3.48 -14.62 -2.59
CA TYR A 122 -2.23 -14.28 -1.91
C TYR A 122 -1.07 -14.12 -2.91
N GLU A 123 -0.94 -15.01 -3.88
CA GLU A 123 0.07 -14.92 -4.94
C GLU A 123 -0.09 -13.67 -5.80
N GLU A 124 -1.32 -13.33 -6.19
CA GLU A 124 -1.64 -12.07 -6.88
C GLU A 124 -1.24 -10.86 -6.04
N SER A 125 -1.56 -10.87 -4.74
CA SER A 125 -1.18 -9.79 -3.82
C SER A 125 0.33 -9.66 -3.65
N LEU A 126 1.06 -10.79 -3.67
CA LEU A 126 2.52 -10.81 -3.64
C LEU A 126 3.12 -10.27 -4.94
N ALA A 127 2.54 -10.58 -6.09
CA ALA A 127 2.96 -10.05 -7.38
C ALA A 127 2.80 -8.52 -7.39
N ALA A 128 1.62 -8.03 -7.03
CA ALA A 128 1.34 -6.59 -6.93
C ALA A 128 2.27 -5.89 -5.92
N TYR A 129 2.57 -6.53 -4.78
CA TYR A 129 3.55 -6.01 -3.82
C TYR A 129 4.93 -5.87 -4.46
N LYS A 130 5.44 -6.90 -5.15
CA LYS A 130 6.75 -6.84 -5.82
C LYS A 130 6.82 -5.72 -6.85
N GLU A 131 5.79 -5.56 -7.67
CA GLU A 131 5.69 -4.46 -8.65
C GLU A 131 5.68 -3.08 -7.99
N SER A 132 4.95 -2.93 -6.89
CA SER A 132 4.91 -1.67 -6.14
C SER A 132 6.29 -1.32 -5.55
N ILE A 133 7.04 -2.32 -5.08
CA ILE A 133 8.40 -2.13 -4.58
C ILE A 133 9.36 -1.80 -5.73
N THR A 134 9.26 -2.44 -6.89
CA THR A 134 10.15 -2.11 -8.03
C THR A 134 9.92 -0.69 -8.53
N ALA A 135 8.65 -0.25 -8.61
CA ALA A 135 8.30 1.13 -8.92
C ALA A 135 8.78 2.13 -7.85
N LEU A 136 8.70 1.76 -6.57
CA LEU A 136 9.23 2.59 -5.48
C LEU A 136 10.76 2.71 -5.55
N ARG A 137 11.47 1.62 -5.84
CA ARG A 137 12.93 1.66 -5.99
C ARG A 137 13.35 2.53 -7.16
N SER A 138 12.62 2.48 -8.28
CA SER A 138 12.93 3.33 -9.43
C SER A 138 12.71 4.81 -9.09
N SER A 139 11.63 5.18 -8.39
CA SER A 139 11.42 6.57 -7.97
C SER A 139 12.48 7.07 -6.98
N LEU A 140 12.90 6.24 -6.02
CA LEU A 140 13.97 6.59 -5.07
C LEU A 140 15.32 6.75 -5.79
N SER A 141 15.60 5.94 -6.81
CA SER A 141 16.83 6.04 -7.60
C SER A 141 16.91 7.33 -8.42
N VAL A 142 15.78 7.79 -8.98
CA VAL A 142 15.67 9.08 -9.68
C VAL A 142 15.95 10.25 -8.75
N LEU A 143 15.57 10.13 -7.47
CA LEU A 143 15.87 11.12 -6.43
C LEU A 143 17.28 10.99 -5.85
N SER A 144 18.12 10.10 -6.41
CA SER A 144 19.49 9.84 -5.96
C SER A 144 19.64 9.47 -4.49
N ILE A 145 18.61 8.87 -3.89
CA ILE A 145 18.65 8.39 -2.50
C ILE A 145 19.41 7.05 -2.49
N PRO A 146 20.52 6.94 -1.76
CA PRO A 146 21.32 5.72 -1.76
C PRO A 146 20.55 4.55 -1.11
N GLU A 147 20.79 3.33 -1.61
CA GLU A 147 20.11 2.10 -1.14
C GLU A 147 20.38 1.78 0.34
N SER A 148 21.47 2.31 0.91
CA SER A 148 21.80 2.19 2.34
C SER A 148 20.72 2.74 3.26
N ASP A 149 20.02 3.77 2.80
CA ASP A 149 19.06 4.53 3.59
C ASP A 149 17.66 3.90 3.53
N TRP A 150 17.51 2.88 2.68
CA TRP A 150 16.25 2.16 2.54
C TRP A 150 16.13 1.13 3.68
N PRO A 151 14.92 0.84 4.19
CA PRO A 151 14.71 -0.20 5.17
C PRO A 151 15.00 -1.59 4.59
N GLN A 152 15.42 -2.50 5.45
CA GLN A 152 15.93 -3.83 5.07
C GLN A 152 14.97 -4.67 4.23
N ASN A 153 13.66 -4.48 4.37
CA ASN A 153 12.63 -5.23 3.64
C ASN A 153 12.54 -4.84 2.16
N ILE A 154 13.13 -3.72 1.74
CA ILE A 154 13.12 -3.27 0.34
C ILE A 154 14.53 -3.14 -0.25
N GLN A 155 15.60 -3.46 0.47
CA GLN A 155 16.95 -3.48 -0.10
C GLN A 155 17.13 -4.68 -1.05
N ALA A 156 17.71 -4.47 -2.23
CA ALA A 156 17.95 -5.50 -3.25
C ALA A 156 18.91 -6.59 -2.75
N ARG A 157 19.88 -6.22 -1.91
CA ARG A 157 20.84 -7.15 -1.29
C ARG A 157 20.20 -8.17 -0.33
N ASN A 158 19.03 -7.88 0.23
CA ASN A 158 18.36 -8.79 1.15
C ASN A 158 17.43 -9.76 0.40
N THR A 159 16.96 -9.38 -0.78
CA THR A 159 16.22 -10.27 -1.69
C THR A 159 17.09 -11.33 -2.35
N LEU A 160 18.42 -11.10 -2.49
CA LEU A 160 19.40 -12.14 -2.82
C LEU A 160 20.06 -12.59 -1.52
N GLY A 161 19.55 -13.67 -0.93
CA GLY A 161 19.97 -14.17 0.37
C GLY A 161 21.48 -14.17 0.64
N THR A 162 21.81 -13.92 1.89
CA THR A 162 23.12 -14.12 2.51
C THR A 162 23.76 -15.44 2.03
N PRO A 163 25.03 -15.44 1.56
CA PRO A 163 25.74 -16.66 1.17
C PRO A 163 26.16 -17.40 2.44
N THR A 164 25.22 -18.12 3.05
CA THR A 164 25.52 -18.98 4.21
C THR A 164 24.81 -20.31 4.06
N ALA A 165 25.62 -21.36 3.97
CA ALA A 165 25.30 -22.78 3.92
C ALA A 165 24.65 -23.29 2.61
N PRO A 166 25.07 -24.47 2.11
CA PRO A 166 24.42 -25.13 0.98
C PRO A 166 22.95 -25.38 1.32
N LYS A 167 22.03 -25.02 0.42
CA LYS A 167 20.60 -25.23 0.65
C LYS A 167 20.38 -26.74 0.71
N ARG A 168 19.57 -27.20 1.66
CA ARG A 168 19.21 -28.63 1.84
C ARG A 168 18.79 -29.30 0.52
N ASN A 169 18.14 -28.54 -0.36
CA ASN A 169 17.72 -29.02 -1.68
C ASN A 169 18.91 -29.40 -2.56
N ASP A 170 20.02 -28.66 -2.53
CA ASP A 170 21.22 -28.98 -3.31
C ASP A 170 21.84 -30.30 -2.85
N VAL A 171 21.86 -30.53 -1.53
CA VAL A 171 22.35 -31.78 -0.92
C VAL A 171 21.43 -32.97 -1.23
N VAL A 172 20.11 -32.74 -1.25
CA VAL A 172 19.13 -33.79 -1.60
C VAL A 172 19.23 -34.15 -3.09
N LEU A 173 19.40 -33.16 -3.97
CA LEU A 173 19.56 -33.39 -5.41
C LEU A 173 20.85 -34.16 -5.72
N SER A 174 21.97 -33.82 -5.08
CA SER A 174 23.23 -34.55 -5.28
C SER A 174 23.14 -36.02 -4.85
N ALA A 175 22.46 -36.31 -3.73
CA ALA A 175 22.27 -37.68 -3.27
C ALA A 175 21.40 -38.53 -4.22
N PHE A 176 20.41 -37.91 -4.87
CA PHE A 176 19.55 -38.60 -5.82
C PHE A 176 20.29 -38.93 -7.12
N GLU A 177 21.08 -37.98 -7.66
CA GLU A 177 21.92 -38.21 -8.84
C GLU A 177 22.91 -39.36 -8.64
N GLU A 178 23.50 -39.47 -7.44
CA GLU A 178 24.39 -40.59 -7.09
C GLU A 178 23.64 -41.93 -7.07
N MET A 179 22.42 -41.96 -6.54
CA MET A 179 21.59 -43.16 -6.52
C MET A 179 21.21 -43.61 -7.93
N GLU A 180 20.88 -42.67 -8.83
CA GLU A 180 20.56 -42.98 -10.23
C GLU A 180 21.77 -43.57 -10.97
N ARG A 181 22.97 -43.02 -10.76
CA ARG A 181 24.20 -43.59 -11.33
C ARG A 181 24.46 -45.01 -10.81
N ALA A 182 24.31 -45.22 -9.52
CA ALA A 182 24.49 -46.53 -8.91
C ALA A 182 23.48 -47.58 -9.42
N LEU A 183 22.23 -47.17 -9.65
CA LEU A 183 21.20 -48.03 -10.23
C LEU A 183 21.48 -48.35 -11.70
N LYS A 184 21.95 -47.39 -12.48
CA LYS A 184 22.34 -47.59 -13.89
C LYS A 184 23.48 -48.59 -14.00
N GLU A 185 24.52 -48.44 -13.19
CA GLU A 185 25.66 -49.36 -13.17
C GLU A 185 25.21 -50.80 -12.80
N LYS A 186 24.33 -50.95 -11.79
CA LYS A 186 23.79 -52.27 -11.43
C LYS A 186 22.96 -52.90 -12.55
N ARG A 187 22.20 -52.10 -13.30
CA ARG A 187 21.42 -52.58 -14.45
C ARG A 187 22.33 -53.02 -15.59
N GLU A 188 23.35 -52.24 -15.92
CA GLU A 188 24.35 -52.57 -16.95
C GLU A 188 25.10 -53.85 -16.60
N LYS A 189 25.53 -54.01 -15.34
CA LYS A 189 26.18 -55.26 -14.87
C LYS A 189 25.26 -56.48 -14.99
N ARG A 190 23.98 -56.36 -14.64
CA ARG A 190 23.01 -57.46 -14.79
C ARG A 190 22.80 -57.81 -16.26
N ALA A 191 22.65 -56.81 -17.12
CA ALA A 191 22.50 -57.02 -18.57
C ALA A 191 23.73 -57.68 -19.20
N ALA A 192 24.94 -57.35 -18.74
CA ALA A 192 26.17 -57.98 -19.21
C ALA A 192 26.26 -59.46 -18.81
N VAL A 193 25.86 -59.83 -17.58
CA VAL A 193 25.82 -61.23 -17.13
C VAL A 193 24.77 -62.04 -17.90
N GLU A 194 23.62 -61.43 -18.20
CA GLU A 194 22.55 -62.07 -18.98
C GLU A 194 22.92 -62.25 -20.46
N ALA A 195 23.76 -61.37 -21.02
CA ALA A 195 24.26 -61.51 -22.39
C ALA A 195 25.37 -62.56 -22.54
N ASP A 196 26.06 -62.93 -21.46
CA ASP A 196 27.14 -63.92 -21.43
C ASP A 196 26.66 -65.33 -21.01
N SER A 197 25.36 -65.49 -20.72
CA SER A 197 24.69 -66.76 -20.40
C SER A 197 23.90 -67.30 -21.58
#